data_AF-A0A232EUJ8-F1
#
_entry.id   AF-A0A232EUJ8-F1
#
_cell.length_a   1.000
_cell.length_b   1.000
_cell.length_c   1.000
_cell.angle_alpha   90.00
_cell.angle_beta   90.00
_cell.angle_gamma   90.00
#
_symmetry.space_group_name_H-M   'P 1'
#
loop_
_entity.id
_entity.type
_entity.pdbx_description
1 polymer ?
#
loop_
_entity_poly.entity_id
_entity_poly.type
_entity_poly.pdbx_seq_one_letter_code
_entity_poly.pdbx_strand_id
1 'polypeptide(L)'
;MDSIPMYDDDNECGDQCFTENTDDLDYEYPPEQETLLELYNYCISPTLYDTFWYLVPLIVASSICNIAARISHIPHKVFHCITASTGIYVVWHYAYECFYLLILFILLFYLYLHLPKDLRRGTKVFIPSLVLILFCEFFMKPKEWNKVRGVIMIAVMKASSVAVDKSELDTPTNFYEYAGYMFCSVTVLFGPWTTFENYVNLYKKTTWKFWWIFVAVGYMLVAFVCLCVSNCWTNWILSDSGGRWMVAFRDALGFRTSHYFICFIASSIMLTGGFPLSQTVITKPLEIEVPRSLVQVMYFVLDASSLGDLEQ
;
A
#
# COMPACT_ATOMS: atom_id res chain seq x y z
N MET A 1 28.65 -1.31 -29.71
CA MET A 1 28.96 -0.59 -30.96
C MET A 1 28.62 -1.54 -32.08
N ASP A 2 27.39 -1.43 -32.59
CA ASP A 2 27.03 -1.60 -34.00
C ASP A 2 25.55 -1.27 -34.14
N SER A 3 25.30 -0.37 -35.09
CA SER A 3 24.13 0.44 -35.39
C SER A 3 23.45 -0.07 -36.66
N ILE A 4 22.11 -0.12 -36.71
CA ILE A 4 21.30 -0.53 -37.89
C ILE A 4 19.96 0.25 -37.81
N PRO A 5 19.37 0.78 -38.90
CA PRO A 5 19.59 2.15 -39.36
C PRO A 5 18.30 2.98 -39.44
N MET A 6 18.51 4.25 -39.77
CA MET A 6 17.54 5.27 -40.18
C MET A 6 16.90 4.88 -41.52
N TYR A 7 15.56 4.94 -41.63
CA TYR A 7 14.87 5.03 -42.91
C TYR A 7 14.35 6.46 -43.05
N ASP A 8 15.04 7.23 -43.90
CA ASP A 8 14.46 8.31 -44.67
C ASP A 8 13.61 7.71 -45.78
N ASP A 9 12.44 8.31 -46.05
CA ASP A 9 11.87 8.26 -47.40
C ASP A 9 11.30 9.64 -47.72
N ASP A 10 11.84 10.17 -48.81
CA ASP A 10 11.68 11.51 -49.32
C ASP A 10 10.27 11.70 -49.87
N ASN A 11 9.68 12.88 -49.62
CA ASN A 11 8.61 13.37 -50.48
C ASN A 11 8.97 14.78 -50.94
N GLU A 12 9.11 14.88 -52.26
CA GLU A 12 9.54 16.03 -53.04
C GLU A 12 8.74 17.30 -52.72
N CYS A 13 9.44 18.39 -52.39
CA CYS A 13 8.97 19.73 -52.71
C CYS A 13 10.15 20.55 -53.20
N GLY A 14 10.17 20.78 -54.52
CA GLY A 14 11.21 21.54 -55.21
C GLY A 14 11.16 23.03 -54.90
N ASP A 15 12.28 23.69 -55.21
CA ASP A 15 12.54 25.11 -55.06
C ASP A 15 11.37 26.03 -55.41
N GLN A 16 10.60 26.47 -54.40
CA GLN A 16 9.93 27.76 -54.36
C GLN A 16 9.24 27.97 -53.00
N CYS A 17 9.74 28.97 -52.26
CA CYS A 17 9.05 29.85 -51.30
C CYS A 17 9.90 30.13 -50.06
N PHE A 18 11.05 30.78 -50.25
CA PHE A 18 11.44 31.83 -49.31
C PHE A 18 10.49 33.02 -49.53
N THR A 19 9.46 33.12 -48.68
CA THR A 19 8.91 34.41 -48.26
C THR A 19 8.75 34.35 -46.75
N GLU A 20 9.83 34.72 -46.08
CA GLU A 20 9.78 35.30 -44.75
C GLU A 20 8.88 36.55 -44.81
N ASN A 21 7.72 36.48 -44.15
CA ASN A 21 7.04 37.63 -43.55
C ASN A 21 5.89 37.15 -42.68
N THR A 22 6.14 37.20 -41.37
CA THR A 22 5.25 37.71 -40.31
C THR A 22 3.77 37.43 -40.48
N ASP A 23 3.27 36.40 -39.81
CA ASP A 23 2.09 36.46 -38.92
C ASP A 23 1.74 35.06 -38.35
N ASP A 24 2.71 34.31 -37.83
CA ASP A 24 2.41 33.24 -36.87
C ASP A 24 2.34 33.87 -35.48
N LEU A 25 1.21 34.52 -35.23
CA LEU A 25 0.76 34.80 -33.87
C LEU A 25 0.49 33.46 -33.21
N ASP A 26 1.51 32.91 -32.54
CA ASP A 26 1.33 31.93 -31.48
C ASP A 26 0.39 32.56 -30.45
N TYR A 27 -0.90 32.27 -30.58
CA TYR A 27 -1.88 32.53 -29.54
C TYR A 27 -1.50 31.64 -28.36
N GLU A 28 -0.65 32.18 -27.47
CA GLU A 28 -0.49 31.68 -26.12
C GLU A 28 -1.85 31.88 -25.43
N TYR A 29 -2.71 30.86 -25.55
CA TYR A 29 -3.96 30.81 -24.82
C TYR A 29 -3.60 31.02 -23.34
N PRO A 30 -4.12 32.07 -22.67
CA PRO A 30 -3.99 32.15 -21.23
C PRO A 30 -4.59 30.84 -20.68
N PRO A 31 -3.95 30.17 -19.71
CA PRO A 31 -4.52 28.96 -19.13
C PRO A 31 -5.86 29.35 -18.52
N GLU A 32 -6.96 29.06 -19.20
CA GLU A 32 -8.30 29.21 -18.64
C GLU A 32 -8.33 28.26 -17.46
N GLN A 33 -8.39 28.85 -16.25
CA GLN A 33 -8.50 28.07 -15.04
C GLN A 33 -9.82 27.30 -15.12
N GLU A 34 -9.73 25.96 -15.13
CA GLU A 34 -10.90 25.10 -15.24
C GLU A 34 -11.96 25.53 -14.24
N THR A 35 -13.21 25.60 -14.70
CA THR A 35 -14.32 25.93 -13.83
C THR A 35 -14.48 24.84 -12.76
N LEU A 36 -15.04 25.19 -11.59
CA LEU A 36 -15.32 24.20 -10.54
C LEU A 36 -16.20 23.04 -11.03
N LEU A 37 -17.06 23.30 -12.03
CA LEU A 37 -17.91 22.30 -12.64
C LEU A 37 -17.11 21.31 -13.49
N GLU A 38 -16.12 21.79 -14.25
CA GLU A 38 -15.21 20.96 -15.02
C GLU A 38 -14.31 20.12 -14.10
N LEU A 39 -13.74 20.74 -13.06
CA LEU A 39 -12.96 20.02 -12.04
C LEU A 39 -13.76 18.88 -11.40
N TYR A 40 -15.03 19.13 -11.09
CA TYR A 40 -15.91 18.12 -10.52
C TYR A 40 -16.20 16.97 -11.51
N ASN A 41 -16.57 17.31 -12.75
CA ASN A 41 -16.97 16.32 -13.75
C ASN A 41 -15.80 15.50 -14.29
N TYR A 42 -14.63 16.13 -14.47
CA TYR A 42 -13.48 15.50 -15.12
C TYR A 42 -12.43 14.94 -14.16
N CYS A 43 -12.34 15.46 -12.92
CA CYS A 43 -11.37 14.94 -11.94
C CYS A 43 -12.03 14.29 -10.72
N ILE A 44 -12.86 15.04 -9.97
CA ILE A 44 -13.31 14.59 -8.64
C ILE A 44 -14.25 13.38 -8.75
N SER A 45 -15.31 13.49 -9.55
CA SER A 45 -16.31 12.42 -9.73
C SER A 45 -15.69 11.10 -10.21
N PRO A 46 -14.93 11.06 -11.33
CA PRO A 46 -14.32 9.81 -11.80
C PRO A 46 -13.29 9.25 -10.81
N THR A 47 -12.43 10.10 -10.23
CA THR A 47 -11.42 9.66 -9.25
C THR A 47 -12.06 8.98 -8.04
N LEU A 48 -13.14 9.56 -7.49
CA LEU A 48 -13.87 8.98 -6.37
C LEU A 48 -14.58 7.69 -6.77
N TYR A 49 -15.24 7.68 -7.94
CA TYR A 49 -15.98 6.51 -8.42
C TYR A 49 -15.05 5.31 -8.64
N ASP A 50 -13.96 5.50 -9.38
CA ASP A 50 -13.02 4.43 -9.70
C ASP A 50 -12.33 3.91 -8.45
N THR A 51 -11.91 4.81 -7.55
CA THR A 51 -11.28 4.43 -6.30
C THR A 51 -12.25 3.70 -5.37
N PHE A 52 -13.49 4.16 -5.28
CA PHE A 52 -14.50 3.49 -4.46
C PHE A 52 -14.70 2.04 -4.93
N TRP A 53 -14.94 1.83 -6.23
CA TRP A 53 -15.12 0.48 -6.77
C TRP A 53 -13.87 -0.38 -6.65
N TYR A 54 -12.69 0.22 -6.79
CA TYR A 54 -11.43 -0.46 -6.53
C TYR A 54 -11.30 -0.91 -5.07
N LEU A 55 -11.85 -0.19 -4.09
CA LEU A 55 -11.76 -0.55 -2.66
C LEU A 55 -12.83 -1.53 -2.19
N VAL A 56 -13.97 -1.65 -2.90
CA VAL A 56 -15.08 -2.54 -2.51
C VAL A 56 -14.64 -3.99 -2.25
N PRO A 57 -13.88 -4.67 -3.15
CA PRO A 57 -13.47 -6.05 -2.91
C PRO A 57 -12.61 -6.22 -1.65
N LEU A 58 -11.78 -5.23 -1.31
CA LEU A 58 -10.95 -5.24 -0.09
C LEU A 58 -11.78 -5.13 1.19
N ILE A 59 -12.75 -4.21 1.19
CA ILE A 59 -13.66 -4.00 2.32
C ILE A 59 -14.52 -5.26 2.53
N VAL A 60 -15.02 -5.85 1.44
CA VAL A 60 -15.80 -7.10 1.49
C VAL A 60 -14.93 -8.25 2.03
N ALA A 61 -13.73 -8.46 1.49
CA ALA A 61 -12.82 -9.50 1.96
C ALA A 61 -12.46 -9.34 3.44
N SER A 62 -12.23 -8.11 3.89
CA SER A 62 -11.92 -7.80 5.30
C SER A 62 -13.12 -8.02 6.22
N SER A 63 -14.31 -7.64 5.77
CA SER A 63 -15.55 -7.86 6.50
C SER A 63 -15.84 -9.36 6.67
N ILE A 64 -15.60 -10.18 5.64
CA ILE A 64 -15.72 -11.64 5.71
C ILE A 64 -14.79 -12.21 6.80
N CYS A 65 -13.53 -11.78 6.85
CA CYS A 65 -12.59 -12.18 7.89
C CYS A 65 -13.08 -11.82 9.29
N ASN A 66 -13.59 -10.60 9.48
CA ASN A 66 -14.10 -10.18 10.78
C ASN A 66 -15.34 -10.98 11.17
N ILE A 67 -16.31 -11.17 10.26
CA ILE A 67 -17.50 -11.99 10.53
C ILE A 67 -17.08 -13.42 10.92
N ALA A 68 -16.14 -14.02 10.19
CA ALA A 68 -15.63 -15.35 10.51
C ALA A 68 -14.95 -15.42 11.89
N ALA A 69 -14.28 -14.35 12.34
CA ALA A 69 -13.71 -14.27 13.68
C ALA A 69 -14.78 -14.19 14.80
N ARG A 70 -15.99 -13.70 14.50
CA ARG A 70 -17.07 -13.52 15.51
C ARG A 70 -18.00 -14.70 15.64
N ILE A 71 -18.12 -15.54 14.61
CA ILE A 71 -19.00 -16.70 14.67
C ILE A 71 -18.41 -17.72 15.65
N SER A 72 -19.03 -17.82 16.82
CA SER A 72 -18.58 -18.65 17.95
C SER A 72 -18.49 -20.15 17.66
N HIS A 73 -19.07 -20.61 16.56
CA HIS A 73 -19.09 -22.00 16.13
C HIS A 73 -18.00 -22.39 15.12
N ILE A 74 -17.19 -21.45 14.63
CA ILE A 74 -16.16 -21.76 13.63
C ILE A 74 -14.94 -22.37 14.32
N PRO A 75 -14.46 -23.56 13.91
CA PRO A 75 -13.25 -24.13 14.47
C PRO A 75 -12.01 -23.36 14.00
N HIS A 76 -10.99 -23.29 14.87
CA HIS A 76 -9.74 -22.54 14.65
C HIS A 76 -9.11 -22.71 13.26
N LYS A 77 -9.04 -23.95 12.76
CA LYS A 77 -8.49 -24.26 11.43
C LYS A 77 -9.29 -23.62 10.30
N VAL A 78 -10.62 -23.62 10.39
CA VAL A 78 -11.51 -23.09 9.35
C VAL A 78 -11.42 -21.57 9.30
N PHE A 79 -11.30 -20.90 10.44
CA PHE A 79 -11.09 -19.45 10.48
C PHE A 79 -9.83 -19.03 9.69
N HIS A 80 -8.71 -19.71 9.92
CA HIS A 80 -7.47 -19.43 9.20
C HIS A 80 -7.55 -19.79 7.72
N CYS A 81 -8.27 -20.86 7.36
CA CYS A 81 -8.53 -21.18 5.96
C CYS A 81 -9.35 -20.08 5.27
N ILE A 82 -10.43 -19.59 5.89
CA ILE A 82 -11.25 -18.48 5.34
C ILE A 82 -10.39 -17.23 5.14
N THR A 83 -9.57 -16.90 6.15
CA THR A 83 -8.67 -15.74 6.09
C THR A 83 -7.64 -15.89 4.99
N ALA A 84 -7.03 -17.07 4.85
CA ALA A 84 -6.09 -17.36 3.77
C ALA A 84 -6.76 -17.28 2.39
N SER A 85 -7.93 -17.89 2.22
CA SER A 85 -8.65 -17.91 0.94
C SER A 85 -9.06 -16.51 0.49
N THR A 86 -9.56 -15.68 1.40
CA THR A 86 -9.90 -14.28 1.09
C THR A 86 -8.67 -13.45 0.74
N GLY A 87 -7.53 -13.64 1.42
CA GLY A 87 -6.29 -12.95 1.05
C GLY A 87 -5.68 -13.45 -0.26
N ILE A 88 -5.76 -14.75 -0.56
CA ILE A 88 -5.34 -15.31 -1.85
C ILE A 88 -6.16 -14.66 -2.99
N TYR A 89 -7.48 -14.55 -2.83
CA TYR A 89 -8.34 -13.85 -3.78
C TYR A 89 -7.90 -12.39 -3.98
N VAL A 90 -7.64 -11.68 -2.88
CA VAL A 90 -7.19 -10.29 -2.89
C VAL A 90 -5.84 -10.14 -3.62
N VAL A 91 -4.84 -10.96 -3.31
CA VAL A 91 -3.54 -10.91 -4.01
C VAL A 91 -3.71 -11.24 -5.49
N TRP A 92 -4.49 -12.26 -5.82
CA TRP A 92 -4.74 -12.64 -7.22
C TRP A 92 -5.41 -11.50 -8.01
N HIS A 93 -6.35 -10.78 -7.39
CA HIS A 93 -7.08 -9.70 -8.05
C HIS A 93 -6.22 -8.43 -8.26
N TYR A 94 -5.42 -8.03 -7.28
CA TYR A 94 -4.70 -6.75 -7.32
C TYR A 94 -3.21 -6.85 -7.69
N ALA A 95 -2.56 -7.96 -7.34
CA ALA A 95 -1.12 -8.18 -7.45
C ALA A 95 -0.81 -9.53 -8.10
N TYR A 96 -1.47 -9.81 -9.23
CA TYR A 96 -1.30 -11.04 -10.00
C TYR A 96 0.17 -11.29 -10.39
N GLU A 97 0.92 -10.22 -10.66
CA GLU A 97 2.31 -10.28 -11.12
C GLU A 97 3.24 -10.96 -10.10
N CYS A 98 2.96 -10.82 -8.80
CA CYS A 98 3.73 -11.47 -7.73
C CYS A 98 3.04 -12.69 -7.12
N PHE A 99 1.86 -13.09 -7.61
CA PHE A 99 1.02 -14.11 -6.97
C PHE A 99 1.75 -15.45 -6.76
N TYR A 100 2.29 -16.02 -7.84
CA TYR A 100 3.00 -17.31 -7.77
C TYR A 100 4.30 -17.22 -6.96
N LEU A 101 5.01 -16.10 -7.09
CA LEU A 101 6.25 -15.84 -6.35
C LEU A 101 5.97 -15.78 -4.84
N LEU A 102 4.88 -15.14 -4.43
CA LEU A 102 4.48 -15.02 -3.04
C LEU A 102 4.10 -16.38 -2.45
N ILE A 103 3.33 -17.21 -3.18
CA ILE A 103 3.00 -18.57 -2.75
C ILE A 103 4.27 -19.42 -2.58
N LEU A 104 5.16 -19.38 -3.57
CA LEU A 104 6.42 -20.11 -3.52
C LEU A 104 7.27 -19.67 -2.31
N PHE A 105 7.39 -18.36 -2.09
CA PHE A 105 8.12 -17.81 -0.95
C PHE A 105 7.51 -18.30 0.38
N ILE A 106 6.20 -18.22 0.55
CA ILE A 106 5.52 -18.63 1.79
C ILE A 106 5.77 -20.12 2.08
N LEU A 107 5.70 -20.98 1.05
CA LEU A 107 5.97 -22.42 1.18
C LEU A 107 7.44 -22.69 1.52
N LEU A 108 8.38 -22.10 0.80
CA LEU A 108 9.81 -22.27 1.06
C LEU A 108 10.22 -21.73 2.43
N PHE A 109 9.66 -20.59 2.83
CA PHE A 109 9.93 -19.99 4.13
C PHE A 109 9.33 -20.83 5.26
N TYR A 110 8.16 -21.45 5.05
CA TYR A 110 7.61 -22.42 6.01
C TYR A 110 8.52 -23.63 6.17
N LEU A 111 9.07 -24.18 5.07
CA LEU A 111 10.07 -25.26 5.15
C LEU A 111 11.33 -24.81 5.88
N TYR A 112 11.78 -23.57 5.64
CA TYR A 112 12.89 -22.96 6.37
C TYR A 112 12.64 -22.88 7.87
N LEU A 113 11.41 -22.60 8.31
CA LEU A 113 11.04 -22.62 9.73
C LEU A 113 11.18 -24.00 10.38
N HIS A 114 11.17 -25.11 9.64
CA HIS A 114 11.36 -26.46 10.17
C HIS A 114 12.84 -26.91 10.19
N LEU A 115 13.77 -26.08 9.71
CA LEU A 115 15.20 -26.38 9.75
C LEU A 115 15.75 -26.33 11.19
N PRO A 116 16.87 -27.03 11.47
CA PRO A 116 17.49 -27.02 12.81
C PRO A 116 17.83 -25.59 13.27
N LYS A 117 17.75 -25.37 14.60
CA LYS A 117 17.94 -24.04 15.23
C LYS A 117 19.26 -23.37 14.83
N ASP A 118 20.32 -24.14 14.60
CA ASP A 118 21.64 -23.63 14.21
C ASP A 118 21.62 -22.87 12.86
N LEU A 119 20.67 -23.21 12.00
CA LEU A 119 20.49 -22.57 10.70
C LEU A 119 19.52 -21.38 10.74
N ARG A 120 18.69 -21.30 11.80
CA ARG A 120 17.71 -20.23 12.06
C ARG A 120 18.18 -19.20 13.10
N ARG A 121 19.43 -19.27 13.57
CA ARG A 121 19.92 -18.38 14.64
C ARG A 121 20.51 -17.07 14.09
N GLY A 122 20.18 -15.96 14.75
CA GLY A 122 20.75 -14.65 14.49
C GLY A 122 20.35 -14.07 13.13
N THR A 123 21.30 -13.46 12.43
CA THR A 123 21.06 -12.77 11.16
C THR A 123 20.66 -13.71 10.01
N LYS A 124 20.86 -15.01 10.16
CA LYS A 124 20.55 -16.01 9.12
C LYS A 124 19.06 -16.08 8.76
N VAL A 125 18.18 -15.69 9.69
CA VAL A 125 16.73 -15.64 9.50
C VAL A 125 16.32 -14.72 8.35
N PHE A 126 17.11 -13.69 8.07
CA PHE A 126 16.82 -12.72 7.02
C PHE A 126 17.32 -13.16 5.65
N ILE A 127 18.14 -14.22 5.55
CA ILE A 127 18.73 -14.67 4.28
C ILE A 127 17.64 -15.01 3.24
N PRO A 128 16.63 -15.84 3.53
CA PRO A 128 15.59 -16.17 2.54
C PRO A 128 14.82 -14.92 2.07
N SER A 129 14.56 -14.00 2.99
CA SER A 129 13.90 -12.72 2.71
C SER A 129 14.73 -11.81 1.81
N LEU A 130 16.04 -11.69 2.07
CA LEU A 130 16.97 -10.90 1.25
C LEU A 130 17.11 -11.49 -0.15
N VAL A 131 17.20 -12.82 -0.27
CA VAL A 131 17.26 -13.50 -1.56
C VAL A 131 16.01 -13.20 -2.39
N LEU A 132 14.82 -13.20 -1.79
CA LEU A 132 13.58 -12.83 -2.48
C LEU A 132 13.62 -11.38 -3.00
N ILE A 133 14.01 -10.43 -2.16
CA ILE A 133 14.06 -9.01 -2.54
C ILE A 133 15.06 -8.79 -3.68
N LEU A 134 16.26 -9.36 -3.57
CA LEU A 134 17.27 -9.26 -4.62
C LEU A 134 16.79 -9.94 -5.92
N PHE A 135 16.13 -11.09 -5.82
CA PHE A 135 15.54 -11.75 -6.97
C PHE A 135 14.51 -10.84 -7.67
N CYS A 136 13.64 -10.18 -6.91
CA CYS A 136 12.68 -9.24 -7.48
C CYS A 136 13.36 -8.04 -8.16
N GLU A 137 14.37 -7.46 -7.51
CA GLU A 137 15.09 -6.28 -8.01
C GLU A 137 15.83 -6.56 -9.33
N PHE A 138 16.44 -7.75 -9.48
CA PHE A 138 17.23 -8.08 -10.67
C PHE A 138 16.41 -8.70 -11.81
N PHE A 139 15.35 -9.46 -11.51
CA PHE A 139 14.64 -10.24 -12.52
C PHE A 139 13.27 -9.67 -12.93
N MET A 140 12.61 -8.89 -12.07
CA MET A 140 11.32 -8.30 -12.43
C MET A 140 11.50 -7.00 -13.20
N LYS A 141 10.58 -6.71 -14.12
CA LYS A 141 10.58 -5.42 -14.83
C LYS A 141 10.33 -4.28 -13.83
N PRO A 142 11.01 -3.13 -13.95
CA PRO A 142 10.88 -2.03 -12.98
C PRO A 142 9.44 -1.57 -12.73
N LYS A 143 8.61 -1.50 -13.78
CA LYS A 143 7.19 -1.11 -13.67
C LYS A 143 6.36 -2.11 -12.85
N GLU A 144 6.56 -3.40 -13.08
CA GLU A 144 5.86 -4.48 -12.38
C GLU A 144 6.35 -4.58 -10.94
N TRP A 145 7.67 -4.49 -10.73
CA TRP A 145 8.27 -4.51 -9.40
C TRP A 145 7.77 -3.36 -8.53
N ASN A 146 7.82 -2.12 -9.03
CA ASN A 146 7.36 -0.96 -8.27
C ASN A 146 5.88 -1.07 -7.85
N LYS A 147 5.03 -1.71 -8.68
CA LYS A 147 3.62 -1.96 -8.36
C LYS A 147 3.46 -2.93 -7.18
N VAL A 148 4.22 -4.03 -7.16
CA VAL A 148 4.06 -5.12 -6.15
C VAL A 148 5.05 -5.06 -4.99
N ARG A 149 5.99 -4.10 -5.01
CA ARG A 149 7.04 -3.94 -4.01
C ARG A 149 6.50 -3.91 -2.59
N GLY A 150 5.42 -3.15 -2.35
CA GLY A 150 4.78 -3.08 -1.04
C GLY A 150 4.31 -4.43 -0.52
N VAL A 151 3.66 -5.23 -1.38
CA VAL A 151 3.15 -6.57 -1.06
C VAL A 151 4.27 -7.52 -0.66
N ILE A 152 5.37 -7.53 -1.43
CA ILE A 152 6.54 -8.36 -1.13
C ILE A 152 7.24 -7.91 0.15
N MET A 153 7.37 -6.61 0.37
CA MET A 153 7.99 -6.07 1.59
C MET A 153 7.20 -6.47 2.84
N ILE A 154 5.87 -6.36 2.83
CA ILE A 154 5.03 -6.79 3.97
C ILE A 154 5.16 -8.30 4.20
N ALA A 155 5.13 -9.11 3.13
CA ALA A 155 5.30 -10.55 3.24
C ALA A 155 6.66 -10.92 3.87
N VAL A 156 7.73 -10.29 3.41
CA VAL A 156 9.08 -10.49 3.99
C VAL A 156 9.10 -10.10 5.48
N MET A 157 8.55 -8.93 5.83
CA MET A 157 8.51 -8.47 7.23
C MET A 157 7.73 -9.44 8.12
N LYS A 158 6.59 -9.94 7.66
CA LYS A 158 5.77 -10.93 8.37
C LYS A 158 6.51 -12.24 8.57
N ALA A 159 7.11 -12.78 7.50
CA ALA A 159 7.83 -14.04 7.53
C ALA A 159 9.03 -13.97 8.48
N SER A 160 9.84 -12.91 8.36
CA SER A 160 11.00 -12.70 9.23
C SER A 160 10.59 -12.49 10.70
N SER A 161 9.52 -11.75 10.99
CA SER A 161 9.00 -11.60 12.36
C SER A 161 8.61 -12.95 12.96
N VAL A 162 7.89 -13.81 12.23
CA VAL A 162 7.54 -15.15 12.70
C VAL A 162 8.79 -15.98 12.99
N ALA A 163 9.79 -15.90 12.13
CA ALA A 163 11.02 -16.65 12.31
C ALA A 163 11.83 -16.16 13.52
N VAL A 164 11.86 -14.85 13.80
CA VAL A 164 12.50 -14.30 14.99
C VAL A 164 11.77 -14.76 16.24
N ASP A 165 10.45 -14.56 16.31
CA ASP A 165 9.64 -14.94 17.48
C ASP A 165 9.74 -16.46 17.78
N LYS A 166 9.79 -17.28 16.73
CA LYS A 166 9.87 -18.75 16.85
C LYS A 166 11.30 -19.29 16.98
N SER A 167 12.31 -18.46 16.73
CA SER A 167 13.70 -18.83 17.04
C SER A 167 13.93 -18.92 18.55
N GLU A 168 13.15 -18.16 19.34
CA GLU A 168 13.21 -18.14 20.80
C GLU A 168 12.25 -19.16 21.43
N LEU A 169 11.02 -19.26 20.91
CA LEU A 169 10.01 -20.20 21.39
C LEU A 169 10.04 -21.50 20.56
N ASP A 170 10.49 -22.62 21.15
CA ASP A 170 10.62 -23.96 20.53
C ASP A 170 9.28 -24.65 20.19
N THR A 171 8.28 -23.87 19.81
CA THR A 171 6.91 -24.33 19.51
C THR A 171 6.71 -24.39 18.00
N PRO A 172 6.34 -25.55 17.43
CA PRO A 172 6.08 -25.65 16.00
C PRO A 172 4.86 -24.80 15.63
N THR A 173 4.98 -24.00 14.56
CA THR A 173 3.85 -23.26 13.99
C THR A 173 3.00 -24.19 13.14
N ASN A 174 1.70 -24.14 13.37
CA ASN A 174 0.75 -24.84 12.51
C ASN A 174 0.70 -24.16 11.13
N PHE A 175 0.76 -24.95 10.06
CA PHE A 175 0.72 -24.43 8.68
C PHE A 175 -0.52 -23.56 8.43
N TYR A 176 -1.68 -23.93 8.95
CA TYR A 176 -2.92 -23.16 8.72
C TYR A 176 -2.84 -21.75 9.32
N GLU A 177 -2.32 -21.62 10.55
CA GLU A 177 -2.14 -20.33 11.22
C GLU A 177 -1.14 -19.46 10.47
N TYR A 178 -0.02 -20.06 10.06
CA TYR A 178 1.01 -19.39 9.28
C TYR A 178 0.47 -18.91 7.92
N ALA A 179 -0.19 -19.78 7.16
CA ALA A 179 -0.78 -19.44 5.87
C ALA A 179 -1.83 -18.34 5.99
N GLY A 180 -2.71 -18.41 7.00
CA GLY A 180 -3.71 -17.37 7.25
C GLY A 180 -3.10 -16.03 7.67
N TYR A 181 -2.00 -16.04 8.43
CA TYR A 181 -1.27 -14.82 8.81
C TYR A 181 -0.61 -14.16 7.59
N MET A 182 0.07 -14.95 6.77
CA MET A 182 0.75 -14.48 5.57
C MET A 182 -0.25 -13.92 4.55
N PHE A 183 -1.35 -14.64 4.30
CA PHE A 183 -2.43 -14.24 3.41
C PHE A 183 -3.59 -13.58 4.16
N CYS A 184 -3.33 -12.83 5.23
CA CYS A 184 -4.41 -12.07 5.86
C CYS A 184 -4.86 -10.93 4.94
N SER A 185 -6.09 -11.01 4.42
CA SER A 185 -6.66 -10.06 3.45
C SER A 185 -6.54 -8.59 3.88
N VAL A 186 -6.65 -8.35 5.19
CA VAL A 186 -6.55 -7.04 5.83
C VAL A 186 -5.17 -6.41 5.67
N THR A 187 -4.12 -7.23 5.69
CA THR A 187 -2.72 -6.76 5.80
C THR A 187 -1.84 -7.12 4.62
N VAL A 188 -2.34 -7.87 3.63
CA VAL A 188 -1.50 -8.37 2.51
C VAL A 188 -1.19 -7.31 1.45
N LEU A 189 -2.07 -6.32 1.23
CA LEU A 189 -1.88 -5.26 0.23
C LEU A 189 -1.45 -3.92 0.84
N PHE A 190 -2.36 -3.29 1.58
CA PHE A 190 -2.18 -1.92 2.10
C PHE A 190 -1.97 -1.86 3.61
N GLY A 191 -2.05 -3.00 4.31
CA GLY A 191 -1.99 -2.97 5.76
C GLY A 191 -0.56 -2.84 6.30
N PRO A 192 -0.41 -2.22 7.48
CA PRO A 192 0.86 -2.17 8.17
C PRO A 192 1.31 -3.57 8.58
N TRP A 193 2.60 -3.70 8.88
CA TRP A 193 3.12 -4.89 9.53
C TRP A 193 2.42 -5.09 10.89
N THR A 194 2.00 -6.32 11.16
CA THR A 194 1.39 -6.75 12.43
C THR A 194 2.10 -8.01 12.90
N THR A 195 2.28 -8.17 14.21
CA THR A 195 2.91 -9.38 14.78
C THR A 195 2.01 -10.59 14.64
N PHE A 196 2.60 -11.79 14.64
CA PHE A 196 1.87 -13.05 14.58
C PHE A 196 0.90 -13.21 15.77
N GLU A 197 1.31 -12.76 16.96
CA GLU A 197 0.46 -12.79 18.15
C GLU A 197 -0.79 -11.93 17.99
N ASN A 198 -0.64 -10.69 17.47
CA ASN A 198 -1.78 -9.79 17.25
C ASN A 198 -2.79 -10.40 16.26
N TYR A 199 -2.30 -11.07 15.22
CA TYR A 199 -3.16 -11.81 14.31
C TYR A 199 -3.91 -12.98 14.98
N VAL A 200 -3.21 -13.82 15.76
CA VAL A 200 -3.87 -14.95 16.47
C VAL A 200 -4.88 -14.43 17.51
N ASN A 201 -4.60 -13.28 18.12
CA ASN A 201 -5.50 -12.62 19.06
C ASN A 201 -6.79 -12.12 18.40
N LEU A 202 -6.84 -11.96 17.08
CA LEU A 202 -8.07 -11.60 16.35
C LEU A 202 -9.18 -12.66 16.53
N TYR A 203 -8.80 -13.93 16.57
CA TYR A 203 -9.72 -15.04 16.82
C TYR A 203 -10.08 -15.16 18.31
N LYS A 204 -9.11 -14.91 19.21
CA LYS A 204 -9.27 -15.14 20.66
C LYS A 204 -10.00 -14.01 21.38
N LYS A 205 -9.76 -12.75 21.00
CA LYS A 205 -10.25 -11.56 21.72
C LYS A 205 -11.33 -10.86 20.89
N THR A 206 -12.60 -11.12 21.21
CA THR A 206 -13.73 -10.54 20.48
C THR A 206 -14.20 -9.20 21.10
N THR A 207 -13.51 -8.08 20.86
CA THR A 207 -13.85 -6.78 21.48
C THR A 207 -14.50 -5.75 20.54
N TRP A 208 -15.03 -6.17 19.38
CA TRP A 208 -15.49 -5.23 18.36
C TRP A 208 -16.84 -4.60 18.69
N LYS A 209 -16.86 -3.27 18.70
CA LYS A 209 -18.04 -2.47 19.03
C LYS A 209 -18.67 -1.95 17.74
N PHE A 210 -20.00 -1.92 17.69
CA PHE A 210 -20.74 -1.34 16.56
C PHE A 210 -20.28 0.10 16.22
N TRP A 211 -19.89 0.89 17.24
CA TRP A 211 -19.34 2.23 17.05
C TRP A 211 -18.11 2.29 16.12
N TRP A 212 -17.32 1.21 16.03
CA TRP A 212 -16.14 1.16 15.19
C TRP A 212 -16.47 1.22 13.69
N ILE A 213 -17.70 0.88 13.27
CA ILE A 213 -18.14 1.09 11.89
C ILE A 213 -18.12 2.58 11.55
N PHE A 214 -18.66 3.43 12.42
CA PHE A 214 -18.66 4.88 12.20
C PHE A 214 -17.25 5.44 12.15
N VAL A 215 -16.34 4.91 12.97
CA VAL A 215 -14.93 5.28 12.92
C VAL A 215 -14.27 4.84 11.61
N ALA A 216 -14.56 3.63 11.12
CA ALA A 216 -14.05 3.14 9.84
C ALA A 216 -14.53 4.01 8.66
N VAL A 217 -15.83 4.36 8.66
CA VAL A 217 -16.41 5.30 7.69
C VAL A 217 -15.73 6.67 7.81
N GLY A 218 -15.46 7.15 9.02
CA GLY A 218 -14.70 8.38 9.25
C GLY A 218 -13.31 8.36 8.61
N TYR A 219 -12.55 7.27 8.77
CA TYR A 219 -11.25 7.10 8.10
C TYR A 219 -11.39 7.07 6.58
N MET A 220 -12.40 6.38 6.03
CA MET A 220 -12.66 6.37 4.58
C MET A 220 -12.95 7.79 4.05
N LEU A 221 -13.77 8.56 4.75
CA LEU A 221 -14.11 9.92 4.35
C LEU A 221 -12.87 10.82 4.32
N VAL A 222 -12.02 10.76 5.35
CA VAL A 222 -10.76 11.51 5.37
C VAL A 222 -9.83 11.05 4.25
N ALA A 223 -9.76 9.75 3.98
CA ALA A 223 -8.96 9.22 2.88
C ALA A 223 -9.40 9.79 1.52
N PHE A 224 -10.71 9.81 1.24
CA PHE A 224 -11.22 10.39 -0.01
C PHE A 224 -10.94 11.88 -0.13
N VAL A 225 -10.98 12.63 0.97
CA VAL A 225 -10.55 14.04 0.98
C VAL A 225 -9.07 14.14 0.61
N CYS A 226 -8.20 13.34 1.22
CA CYS A 226 -6.77 13.32 0.87
C CYS A 226 -6.52 12.96 -0.61
N LEU A 227 -7.30 12.02 -1.16
CA LEU A 227 -7.22 11.63 -2.57
C LEU A 227 -7.65 12.75 -3.52
N CYS A 228 -8.77 13.42 -3.22
CA CYS A 228 -9.18 14.59 -4.00
C CYS A 228 -8.12 15.67 -3.94
N VAL A 229 -7.52 15.89 -2.76
CA VAL A 229 -6.45 16.87 -2.61
C VAL A 229 -5.25 16.50 -3.47
N SER A 230 -4.80 15.24 -3.44
CA SER A 230 -3.59 14.80 -4.16
C SER A 230 -3.73 14.86 -5.68
N ASN A 231 -4.91 14.51 -6.21
CA ASN A 231 -5.11 14.33 -7.65
C ASN A 231 -5.77 15.52 -8.33
N CYS A 232 -6.67 16.24 -7.64
CA CYS A 232 -7.49 17.28 -8.24
C CYS A 232 -7.15 18.67 -7.70
N TRP A 233 -7.21 18.87 -6.38
CA TRP A 233 -7.08 20.23 -5.82
C TRP A 233 -5.66 20.78 -5.93
N THR A 234 -4.62 19.95 -5.77
CA THR A 234 -3.22 20.39 -5.93
C THR A 234 -2.97 20.98 -7.31
N ASN A 235 -3.44 20.33 -8.36
CA ASN A 235 -3.28 20.79 -9.74
C ASN A 235 -4.14 22.02 -10.04
N TRP A 236 -5.36 22.10 -9.48
CA TRP A 236 -6.27 23.22 -9.71
C TRP A 236 -5.89 24.50 -8.95
N ILE A 237 -5.41 24.38 -7.70
CA ILE A 237 -4.99 25.53 -6.88
C ILE A 237 -3.60 26.03 -7.28
N LEU A 238 -2.68 25.12 -7.62
CA LEU A 238 -1.28 25.42 -7.90
C LEU A 238 -0.99 25.10 -9.38
N SER A 239 -1.49 25.95 -10.27
CA SER A 239 -1.33 25.81 -11.72
C SER A 239 0.14 25.85 -12.15
N ASP A 240 0.43 25.26 -13.32
CA ASP A 240 1.78 25.19 -13.91
C ASP A 240 2.39 26.55 -14.25
N SER A 241 1.58 27.62 -14.25
CA SER A 241 2.05 29.01 -14.36
C SER A 241 2.77 29.51 -13.10
N GLY A 242 2.75 28.75 -12.01
CA GLY A 242 3.53 29.02 -10.81
C GLY A 242 5.04 28.87 -11.05
N GLY A 243 5.85 29.76 -10.48
CA GLY A 243 7.31 29.63 -10.52
C GLY A 243 7.79 28.27 -9.95
N ARG A 244 9.02 27.85 -10.29
CA ARG A 244 9.59 26.52 -9.97
C ARG A 244 9.34 26.02 -8.53
N TRP A 245 9.30 26.92 -7.55
CA TRP A 245 9.04 26.60 -6.15
C TRP A 245 7.60 26.18 -5.86
N MET A 246 6.62 26.76 -6.55
CA MET A 246 5.19 26.40 -6.42
C MET A 246 4.94 25.01 -6.99
N VAL A 247 5.55 24.69 -8.14
CA VAL A 247 5.52 23.36 -8.75
C VAL A 247 6.14 22.32 -7.80
N ALA A 248 7.33 22.60 -7.27
CA ALA A 248 7.98 21.71 -6.31
C ALA A 248 7.14 21.49 -5.03
N PHE A 249 6.49 22.54 -4.53
CA PHE A 249 5.59 22.45 -3.36
C PHE A 249 4.35 21.62 -3.67
N ARG A 250 3.72 21.83 -4.84
CA ARG A 250 2.57 21.05 -5.32
C ARG A 250 2.89 19.56 -5.35
N ASP A 251 3.99 19.20 -6.00
CA ASP A 251 4.37 17.80 -6.16
C ASP A 251 4.65 17.14 -4.81
N ALA A 252 5.32 17.86 -3.90
CA ALA A 252 5.54 17.40 -2.53
C ALA A 252 4.23 17.22 -1.74
N LEU A 253 3.27 18.14 -1.88
CA LEU A 253 1.96 18.05 -1.23
C LEU A 253 1.14 16.88 -1.79
N GLY A 254 1.14 16.68 -3.11
CA GLY A 254 0.48 15.55 -3.76
C GLY A 254 1.04 14.21 -3.30
N PHE A 255 2.36 14.09 -3.19
CA PHE A 255 3.01 12.88 -2.66
C PHE A 255 2.62 12.60 -1.20
N ARG A 256 2.60 13.64 -0.34
CA ARG A 256 2.26 13.45 1.08
C ARG A 256 0.79 13.08 1.29
N THR A 257 -0.11 13.74 0.58
CA THR A 257 -1.56 13.52 0.69
C THR A 257 -1.98 12.16 0.12
N SER A 258 -1.36 11.69 -0.95
CA SER A 258 -1.56 10.32 -1.46
C SER A 258 -1.07 9.25 -0.47
N HIS A 259 0.03 9.50 0.24
CA HIS A 259 0.47 8.61 1.32
C HIS A 259 -0.56 8.57 2.48
N TYR A 260 -1.08 9.72 2.90
CA TYR A 260 -2.15 9.77 3.92
C TYR A 260 -3.41 9.03 3.48
N PHE A 261 -3.80 9.13 2.20
CA PHE A 261 -4.89 8.34 1.65
C PHE A 261 -4.68 6.84 1.89
N ILE A 262 -3.52 6.29 1.52
CA ILE A 262 -3.22 4.85 1.73
C ILE A 262 -3.28 4.48 3.21
N CYS A 263 -2.71 5.30 4.10
CA CYS A 263 -2.74 5.02 5.53
C CYS A 263 -4.16 5.02 6.11
N PHE A 264 -5.01 5.98 5.75
CA PHE A 264 -6.39 6.02 6.24
C PHE A 264 -7.25 4.89 5.67
N ILE A 265 -7.05 4.51 4.40
CA ILE A 265 -7.67 3.31 3.83
C ILE A 265 -7.23 2.07 4.60
N ALA A 266 -5.94 1.90 4.86
CA ALA A 266 -5.42 0.78 5.63
C ALA A 266 -6.01 0.75 7.05
N SER A 267 -6.13 1.88 7.73
CA SER A 267 -6.80 2.01 9.03
C SER A 267 -8.26 1.56 8.98
N SER A 268 -8.99 1.95 7.94
CA SER A 268 -10.38 1.53 7.73
C SER A 268 -10.49 0.02 7.46
N ILE A 269 -9.64 -0.53 6.60
CA ILE A 269 -9.58 -1.96 6.26
C ILE A 269 -9.23 -2.78 7.52
N MET A 270 -8.29 -2.32 8.35
CA MET A 270 -7.97 -2.97 9.62
C MET A 270 -9.15 -3.00 10.59
N LEU A 271 -9.85 -1.87 10.73
CA LEU A 271 -10.97 -1.76 11.65
C LEU A 271 -12.17 -2.60 11.20
N THR A 272 -12.45 -2.62 9.89
CA THR A 272 -13.46 -3.50 9.29
C THR A 272 -13.06 -4.98 9.38
N GLY A 273 -11.77 -5.28 9.29
CA GLY A 273 -11.13 -6.58 9.49
C GLY A 273 -11.11 -7.10 10.93
N GLY A 274 -11.53 -6.27 11.90
CA GLY A 274 -11.72 -6.68 13.29
C GLY A 274 -10.58 -6.35 14.25
N PHE A 275 -9.52 -5.68 13.78
CA PHE A 275 -8.40 -5.23 14.61
C PHE A 275 -8.86 -4.15 15.62
N PRO A 276 -8.23 -4.07 16.81
CA PRO A 276 -8.56 -3.07 17.81
C PRO A 276 -8.13 -1.67 17.39
N LEU A 277 -8.89 -0.65 17.80
CA LEU A 277 -8.66 0.75 17.41
C LEU A 277 -7.22 1.23 17.63
N SER A 278 -6.57 0.82 18.73
CA SER A 278 -5.18 1.18 19.04
C SER A 278 -4.18 0.75 17.97
N GLN A 279 -4.41 -0.39 17.31
CA GLN A 279 -3.56 -0.91 16.23
C GLN A 279 -3.93 -0.36 14.85
N THR A 280 -5.09 0.31 14.74
CA THR A 280 -5.56 0.86 13.46
C THR A 280 -5.07 2.29 13.20
N VAL A 281 -4.53 3.00 14.19
CA VAL A 281 -4.01 4.36 14.01
C VAL A 281 -2.61 4.28 13.40
N ILE A 282 -2.52 4.40 12.07
CA ILE A 282 -1.25 4.24 11.33
C ILE A 282 -0.50 5.57 11.20
N THR A 283 -1.22 6.68 10.99
CA THR A 283 -0.61 8.01 10.86
C THR A 283 -1.40 9.08 11.58
N LYS A 284 -0.69 10.14 12.00
CA LYS A 284 -1.26 11.33 12.64
C LYS A 284 -0.87 12.59 11.85
N PRO A 285 -1.59 12.92 10.76
CA PRO A 285 -1.16 13.98 9.84
C PRO A 285 -1.06 15.36 10.51
N LEU A 286 -1.96 15.70 11.43
CA LEU A 286 -1.94 16.97 12.16
C LEU A 286 -0.66 17.16 13.01
N GLU A 287 -0.12 16.08 13.56
CA GLU A 287 1.10 16.13 14.37
C GLU A 287 2.37 16.18 13.50
N ILE A 288 2.26 15.75 12.23
CA ILE A 288 3.35 15.76 11.24
C ILE A 288 3.44 17.12 10.53
N GLU A 289 2.30 17.70 10.14
CA GLU A 289 2.28 18.94 9.34
C GLU A 289 2.31 20.22 10.18
N VAL A 290 1.74 20.19 11.38
CA VAL A 290 1.79 21.31 12.33
C VAL A 290 2.39 20.80 13.64
N PRO A 291 3.70 20.48 13.66
CA PRO A 291 4.35 20.01 14.86
C PRO A 291 4.28 21.13 15.90
N ARG A 292 3.75 20.83 17.09
CA ARG A 292 3.76 21.79 18.21
C ARG A 292 5.19 22.05 18.71
N SER A 293 6.14 21.18 18.36
CA SER A 293 7.57 21.31 18.61
C SER A 293 8.37 20.44 17.63
N LEU A 294 9.54 20.90 17.18
CA LEU A 294 10.48 20.13 16.35
C LEU A 294 10.92 18.80 16.98
N VAL A 295 10.88 18.72 18.32
CA VAL A 295 11.20 17.49 19.07
C VAL A 295 10.18 16.37 18.80
N GLN A 296 8.90 16.70 18.56
CA GLN A 296 7.88 15.69 18.24
C GLN A 296 8.14 15.01 16.90
N VAL A 297 8.69 15.72 15.92
CA VAL A 297 9.03 15.14 14.60
C VAL A 297 10.07 14.03 14.75
N MET A 298 11.03 14.17 15.67
CA MET A 298 12.02 13.13 15.94
C MET A 298 11.40 11.88 16.59
N TYR A 299 10.49 12.04 17.55
CA TYR A 299 9.81 10.91 18.17
C TYR A 299 8.92 10.14 17.18
N PHE A 300 8.17 10.82 16.31
CA PHE A 300 7.31 10.13 15.33
C PHE A 300 8.06 9.45 14.20
N VAL A 301 9.20 10.01 13.76
CA VAL A 301 10.07 9.36 12.77
C VAL A 301 10.78 8.14 13.37
N LEU A 302 11.09 8.16 14.68
CA LEU A 302 11.70 7.03 15.39
C LEU A 302 10.68 5.95 15.81
N ASP A 303 9.46 6.30 16.19
CA ASP A 303 8.41 5.34 16.58
C ASP A 303 7.93 4.44 15.42
N ALA A 304 8.09 4.88 14.17
CA ALA A 304 7.87 4.02 13.00
C ALA A 304 8.85 2.83 12.92
N SER A 305 9.93 2.84 13.71
CA SER A 305 10.91 1.75 13.83
C SER A 305 10.84 0.98 15.15
N SER A 306 9.98 1.37 16.10
CA SER A 306 9.99 0.86 17.47
C SER A 306 8.57 0.65 18.05
N LEU A 307 7.69 -0.02 17.32
CA LEU A 307 6.44 -0.58 17.88
C LEU A 307 6.71 -1.94 18.56
N GLY A 308 7.65 -1.95 19.50
CA GLY A 308 8.10 -3.14 20.24
C GLY A 308 8.15 -2.98 21.76
N ASP A 309 8.45 -1.79 22.28
CA ASP A 309 8.64 -1.61 23.71
C ASP A 309 7.92 -0.36 24.18
N LEU A 310 6.76 -0.53 24.83
CA LEU A 310 6.23 0.30 25.93
C LEU A 310 4.81 -0.17 26.31
N GLU A 311 4.72 -1.37 26.86
CA GLU A 311 3.78 -1.69 27.94
C GLU A 311 4.56 -2.42 29.06
N GLN A 312 5.28 -1.63 29.86
CA GLN A 312 5.58 -1.90 31.27
C GLN A 312 5.43 -0.61 32.07
#